data_AF-A0A953B4W7-F1
#
_entry.id   AF-A0A953B4W7-F1
#
_cell.length_a   1.000
_cell.length_b   1.000
_cell.length_c   1.000
_cell.angle_alpha   90.00
_cell.angle_beta   90.00
_cell.angle_gamma   90.00
#
_symmetry.space_group_name_H-M   'P 1'
#
loop_
_entity.id
_entity.type
_entity.pdbx_description
1 polymer ?
#
loop_
_entity_poly.entity_id
_entity_poly.type
_entity_poly.pdbx_seq_one_letter_code
_entity_poly.pdbx_strand_id
1 'polypeptide(L)'
;PENQAPSTVNDCARMMMGAIKRFWNRINPVGAAGGAADAYVLTPAVPPVDYAPGEIYAFRAGFANTGPATLAIAGLGPRAIRKYAGGAKQALAPGDIQAGQPVQVAFDGEDMVLMTPSALQPALPPAGVNLVVNGGIQVAQRGPGPFTATTTPAAVSGAYLIDGCYLLCDGADVVEVEQAADAAFASGRGLKATVRTPGAKFGFVWPVESCDIQGVLKDGQAACQLTAVRSGGAGGGSLRLHLMAWSGPADQITRNLVAAWGPTGTDFTPAANWAILGTAVLGIDGTARTVKLQNVAVGPGCTNLAVFAVVDDTTLAAGERCVLGDVQLERGPRCTPFQPAPYAHTLERCQRYFQRATTPGVGGSYALAFATTSSLALIPWRLIPEMRSAPSLSISGPSHFRLEAMGTTDLSLTAGQGSNQKSVDLVAFVSGGLNINATYRLRDNNNGKSYFELSAEI
;
A
#
# COMPACT_ATOMS: atom_id res chain seq x y z
N PRO A 1 -21.70 -21.84 59.34
CA PRO A 1 -21.10 -22.45 60.54
C PRO A 1 -21.91 -22.06 61.79
N GLU A 2 -22.33 -23.06 62.56
CA GLU A 2 -23.21 -22.96 63.74
C GLU A 2 -22.48 -22.32 64.95
N ASN A 3 -22.03 -21.07 64.84
CA ASN A 3 -21.35 -20.33 65.93
C ASN A 3 -20.12 -21.04 66.56
N GLN A 4 -19.51 -22.00 65.87
CA GLN A 4 -18.32 -22.71 66.34
C GLN A 4 -17.07 -21.83 66.29
N ALA A 5 -16.23 -21.91 67.34
CA ALA A 5 -14.93 -21.27 67.36
C ALA A 5 -13.95 -21.97 66.38
N PRO A 6 -13.00 -21.25 65.75
CA PRO A 6 -12.07 -21.87 64.78
C PRO A 6 -11.26 -23.06 65.32
N SER A 7 -11.03 -23.10 66.65
CA SER A 7 -10.35 -24.21 67.34
C SER A 7 -11.20 -25.48 67.41
N THR A 8 -12.53 -25.39 67.37
CA THR A 8 -13.45 -26.53 67.50
C THR A 8 -13.85 -27.15 66.16
N VAL A 9 -13.43 -26.55 65.04
CA VAL A 9 -13.58 -27.14 63.69
C VAL A 9 -12.71 -28.40 63.59
N ASN A 10 -13.17 -29.45 62.90
CA ASN A 10 -12.36 -30.66 62.74
C ASN A 10 -11.13 -30.42 61.83
N ASP A 11 -10.07 -31.21 62.04
CA ASP A 11 -8.79 -31.04 61.34
C ASP A 11 -8.91 -31.19 59.82
N CYS A 12 -9.77 -32.08 59.33
CA CYS A 12 -9.96 -32.26 57.90
C CYS A 12 -10.58 -31.01 57.24
N ALA A 13 -11.52 -30.32 57.89
CA ALA A 13 -12.08 -29.08 57.35
C ALA A 13 -11.06 -27.94 57.40
N ARG A 14 -10.22 -27.85 58.43
CA ARG A 14 -9.10 -26.90 58.46
C ARG A 14 -8.10 -27.15 57.33
N MET A 15 -7.73 -28.41 57.09
CA MET A 15 -6.84 -28.79 55.99
C MET A 15 -7.46 -28.47 54.62
N MET A 16 -8.76 -28.73 54.44
CA MET A 16 -9.48 -28.43 53.21
C MET A 16 -9.55 -26.92 52.94
N MET A 17 -9.88 -26.10 53.95
CA MET A 17 -9.87 -24.64 53.82
C MET A 17 -8.47 -24.09 53.52
N GLY A 18 -7.44 -24.68 54.12
CA GLY A 18 -6.04 -24.38 53.79
C GLY A 18 -5.69 -24.72 52.34
N ALA A 19 -6.15 -25.86 51.83
CA ALA A 19 -5.96 -26.24 50.42
C ALA A 19 -6.65 -25.27 49.46
N ILE A 20 -7.89 -24.86 49.77
CA ILE A 20 -8.63 -23.86 49.00
C ILE A 20 -7.88 -22.53 48.98
N LYS A 21 -7.39 -22.05 50.13
CA LYS A 21 -6.63 -20.80 50.19
C LYS A 21 -5.33 -20.88 49.38
N ARG A 22 -4.63 -22.02 49.41
CA ARG A 22 -3.42 -22.23 48.61
C ARG A 22 -3.72 -22.22 47.11
N PHE A 23 -4.78 -22.91 46.68
CA PHE A 23 -5.23 -22.88 45.29
C PHE A 23 -5.60 -21.46 44.86
N TRP A 24 -6.38 -20.75 45.67
CA TRP A 24 -6.75 -19.36 45.42
C TRP A 24 -5.53 -18.44 45.29
N ASN A 25 -4.54 -18.56 46.20
CA ASN A 25 -3.30 -17.78 46.12
C ASN A 25 -2.46 -18.12 44.89
N ARG A 26 -2.53 -19.35 44.38
CA ARG A 26 -1.77 -19.79 43.21
C ARG A 26 -2.33 -19.20 41.91
N ILE A 27 -3.65 -19.10 41.80
CA ILE A 27 -4.32 -18.61 40.58
C ILE A 27 -4.57 -17.09 40.58
N ASN A 28 -4.36 -16.41 41.71
CA ASN A 28 -4.53 -14.96 41.83
C ASN A 28 -3.19 -14.26 42.12
N PRO A 29 -2.89 -13.10 41.49
CA PRO A 29 -1.60 -12.40 41.63
C PRO A 29 -1.53 -11.60 42.94
N VAL A 30 -1.58 -12.31 44.08
CA VAL A 30 -1.45 -11.72 45.42
C VAL A 30 -0.02 -11.63 45.92
N GLY A 31 0.87 -12.51 45.47
CA GLY A 31 2.31 -12.47 45.78
C GLY A 31 3.11 -11.75 44.70
N ALA A 32 4.13 -10.98 45.10
CA ALA A 32 5.14 -10.48 44.17
C ALA A 32 6.14 -11.60 43.84
N ALA A 33 6.51 -11.75 42.57
CA ALA A 33 7.63 -12.59 42.19
C ALA A 33 8.95 -11.92 42.59
N GLY A 34 9.86 -12.71 43.15
CA GLY A 34 11.25 -12.32 43.35
C GLY A 34 12.10 -12.57 42.10
N GLY A 35 13.41 -12.65 42.29
CA GLY A 35 14.38 -12.88 41.22
C GLY A 35 14.92 -11.58 40.62
N ALA A 36 15.10 -11.57 39.30
CA ALA A 36 15.62 -10.44 38.54
C ALA A 36 14.82 -10.25 37.24
N ALA A 37 15.16 -9.22 36.46
CA ALA A 37 14.66 -9.10 35.08
C ALA A 37 14.92 -10.42 34.32
N ASP A 38 13.94 -10.87 33.54
CA ASP A 38 13.98 -12.11 32.74
C ASP A 38 14.08 -13.44 33.53
N ALA A 39 14.22 -13.40 34.85
CA ALA A 39 14.32 -14.59 35.71
C ALA A 39 13.42 -14.45 36.94
N TYR A 40 12.12 -14.70 36.75
CA TYR A 40 11.12 -14.60 37.81
C TYR A 40 11.12 -15.83 38.71
N VAL A 41 11.00 -15.60 40.01
CA VAL A 41 10.89 -16.68 41.01
C VAL A 41 9.62 -16.50 41.82
N LEU A 42 8.77 -17.53 41.83
CA LEU A 42 7.57 -17.58 42.66
C LEU A 42 7.75 -18.63 43.75
N THR A 43 7.61 -18.21 45.01
CA THR A 43 7.75 -19.08 46.19
C THR A 43 6.40 -19.23 46.89
N PRO A 44 5.50 -20.12 46.41
CA PRO A 44 4.26 -20.38 47.11
C PRO A 44 4.53 -21.04 48.48
N ALA A 45 3.68 -20.73 49.47
CA ALA A 45 3.83 -21.22 50.85
C ALA A 45 3.88 -22.75 50.99
N VAL A 46 3.26 -23.47 50.05
CA VAL A 46 3.47 -24.91 49.87
C VAL A 46 3.83 -25.14 48.40
N PRO A 47 5.09 -25.50 48.11
CA PRO A 47 5.53 -25.72 46.76
C PRO A 47 4.94 -27.01 46.18
N PRO A 48 4.62 -27.03 44.87
CA PRO A 48 4.36 -28.28 44.16
C PRO A 48 5.64 -29.14 44.12
N VAL A 49 5.47 -30.46 44.02
CA VAL A 49 6.59 -31.42 43.96
C VAL A 49 7.19 -31.49 42.55
N ASP A 50 6.37 -31.24 41.52
CA ASP A 50 6.79 -31.13 40.12
C ASP A 50 5.79 -30.23 39.36
N TYR A 51 6.14 -29.86 38.13
CA TYR A 51 5.24 -29.16 37.22
C TYR A 51 4.20 -30.12 36.64
N ALA A 52 2.91 -29.83 36.85
CA ALA A 52 1.83 -30.58 36.21
C ALA A 52 1.21 -29.78 35.04
N PRO A 53 1.04 -30.39 33.84
CA PRO A 53 0.36 -29.74 32.72
C PRO A 53 -1.03 -29.23 33.11
N GLY A 54 -1.38 -28.02 32.66
CA GLY A 54 -2.61 -27.31 32.98
C GLY A 54 -2.58 -26.52 34.30
N GLU A 55 -1.51 -26.63 35.10
CA GLU A 55 -1.41 -25.82 36.32
C GLU A 55 -1.22 -24.34 36.01
N ILE A 56 -2.00 -23.51 36.71
CA ILE A 56 -1.97 -22.06 36.58
C ILE A 56 -1.21 -21.45 37.76
N TYR A 57 -0.32 -20.51 37.45
CA TYR A 57 0.42 -19.71 38.42
C TYR A 57 0.21 -18.23 38.14
N ALA A 58 -0.01 -17.45 39.19
CA ALA A 58 -0.18 -16.01 39.11
C ALA A 58 0.76 -15.29 40.10
N PHE A 59 1.29 -14.15 39.67
CA PHE A 59 2.23 -13.34 40.45
C PHE A 59 2.18 -11.88 40.01
N ARG A 60 2.67 -10.96 40.85
CA ARG A 60 3.00 -9.59 40.43
C ARG A 60 4.46 -9.53 40.04
N ALA A 61 4.75 -9.12 38.80
CA ALA A 61 6.12 -9.04 38.32
C ALA A 61 6.89 -7.94 39.06
N GLY A 62 8.04 -8.26 39.68
CA GLY A 62 8.88 -7.26 40.35
C GLY A 62 9.69 -6.39 39.39
N PHE A 63 9.92 -6.88 38.17
CA PHE A 63 10.75 -6.25 37.15
C PHE A 63 10.03 -6.29 35.81
N ALA A 64 10.36 -5.36 34.92
CA ALA A 64 10.03 -5.51 33.51
C ALA A 64 11.00 -6.52 32.87
N ASN A 65 10.52 -7.32 31.93
CA ASN A 65 11.40 -8.21 31.18
C ASN A 65 12.17 -7.40 30.12
N THR A 66 13.43 -7.74 29.90
CA THR A 66 14.31 -7.13 28.89
C THR A 66 14.63 -8.07 27.73
N GLY A 67 14.15 -9.32 27.79
CA GLY A 67 14.30 -10.33 26.76
C GLY A 67 13.46 -11.57 27.05
N PRO A 68 13.87 -12.76 26.56
CA PRO A 68 13.22 -14.03 26.89
C PRO A 68 13.23 -14.26 28.41
N ALA A 69 12.05 -14.43 28.99
CA ALA A 69 11.89 -14.56 30.43
C ALA A 69 11.63 -16.01 30.86
N THR A 70 11.96 -16.33 32.11
CA THR A 70 11.69 -17.63 32.75
C THR A 70 10.93 -17.46 34.06
N LEU A 71 10.23 -18.52 34.48
CA LEU A 71 9.59 -18.63 35.79
C LEU A 71 10.06 -19.92 36.49
N ALA A 72 10.64 -19.79 37.68
CA ALA A 72 10.94 -20.89 38.58
C ALA A 72 9.94 -20.93 39.75
N ILE A 73 9.43 -22.12 40.09
CA ILE A 73 8.50 -22.32 41.22
C ILE A 73 9.24 -23.01 42.36
N ALA A 74 9.55 -22.28 43.43
CA ALA A 74 10.09 -22.80 44.70
C ALA A 74 11.02 -24.03 44.62
N GLY A 75 12.17 -23.88 43.96
CA GLY A 75 13.18 -24.93 43.86
C GLY A 75 13.01 -25.88 42.67
N LEU A 76 11.86 -25.86 42.00
CA LEU A 76 11.73 -26.45 40.66
C LEU A 76 12.55 -25.62 39.65
N GLY A 77 13.12 -26.32 38.66
CA GLY A 77 13.95 -25.68 37.63
C GLY A 77 13.18 -24.66 36.79
N PRO A 78 13.83 -23.60 36.28
CA PRO A 78 13.17 -22.54 35.54
C PRO A 78 12.54 -23.06 34.24
N ARG A 79 11.32 -22.61 33.95
CA ARG A 79 10.64 -22.86 32.66
C ARG A 79 10.54 -21.56 31.89
N ALA A 80 10.73 -21.61 30.57
CA ALA A 80 10.59 -20.42 29.75
C ALA A 80 9.14 -19.94 29.79
N ILE A 81 8.96 -18.63 29.92
CA ILE A 81 7.67 -18.00 29.73
C ILE A 81 7.54 -17.75 28.22
N ARG A 82 6.39 -18.10 27.67
CA ARG A 82 6.09 -17.96 26.25
C ARG A 82 4.75 -17.29 26.07
N LYS A 83 4.58 -16.54 24.99
CA LYS A 83 3.31 -15.95 24.60
C LYS A 83 2.82 -16.56 23.29
N TYR A 84 1.50 -16.56 23.09
CA TYR A 84 0.95 -16.82 21.76
C TYR A 84 0.85 -15.50 20.99
N ALA A 85 1.49 -15.46 19.82
CA ALA A 85 1.38 -14.36 18.87
C ALA A 85 1.41 -14.93 17.45
N GLY A 86 0.55 -14.43 16.56
CA GLY A 86 0.46 -14.93 15.18
C GLY A 86 0.16 -16.43 15.06
N GLY A 87 -0.58 -17.00 16.03
CA GLY A 87 -0.96 -18.42 16.02
C GLY A 87 0.10 -19.41 16.49
N ALA A 88 1.29 -18.95 16.91
CA ALA A 88 2.38 -19.80 17.39
C ALA A 88 2.91 -19.35 18.75
N LYS A 89 3.53 -20.28 19.48
CA LYS A 89 4.23 -20.03 20.74
C LYS A 89 5.56 -19.32 20.46
N GLN A 90 5.81 -18.18 21.10
CA GLN A 90 6.99 -17.34 20.91
C GLN A 90 7.62 -16.94 22.25
N ALA A 91 8.93 -16.66 22.26
CA ALA A 91 9.59 -16.07 23.43
C ALA A 91 9.06 -14.65 23.71
N LEU A 92 9.19 -14.19 24.95
CA LEU A 92 8.90 -12.79 25.28
C LEU A 92 9.93 -11.85 24.63
N ALA A 93 9.44 -10.70 24.19
CA ALA A 93 10.20 -9.54 23.76
C ALA A 93 10.32 -8.54 24.94
N PRO A 94 11.32 -7.63 24.92
CA PRO A 94 11.47 -6.63 25.97
C PRO A 94 10.16 -5.86 26.24
N GLY A 95 9.76 -5.78 27.51
CA GLY A 95 8.57 -5.03 27.97
C GLY A 95 7.21 -5.73 27.79
N ASP A 96 7.18 -6.99 27.34
CA ASP A 96 5.96 -7.81 27.33
C ASP A 96 5.34 -8.00 28.72
N ILE A 97 6.19 -8.02 29.75
CA ILE A 97 5.84 -7.95 31.17
C ILE A 97 6.43 -6.66 31.75
N GLN A 98 5.61 -5.88 32.45
CA GLN A 98 6.03 -4.65 33.14
C GLN A 98 6.14 -4.84 34.65
N ALA A 99 7.00 -4.06 35.30
CA ALA A 99 7.08 -4.04 36.75
C ALA A 99 5.73 -3.66 37.37
N GLY A 100 5.30 -4.41 38.39
CA GLY A 100 4.00 -4.29 39.05
C GLY A 100 2.84 -4.98 38.33
N GLN A 101 3.03 -5.49 37.11
CA GLN A 101 1.95 -6.11 36.34
C GLN A 101 1.47 -7.42 37.01
N PRO A 102 0.16 -7.61 37.19
CA PRO A 102 -0.40 -8.93 37.50
C PRO A 102 -0.24 -9.86 36.29
N VAL A 103 0.51 -10.94 36.47
CA VAL A 103 0.81 -11.93 35.45
C VAL A 103 0.15 -13.25 35.83
N GLN A 104 -0.45 -13.94 34.85
CA GLN A 104 -0.93 -15.31 34.98
C GLN A 104 -0.33 -16.16 33.86
N VAL A 105 0.18 -17.34 34.21
CA VAL A 105 0.73 -18.32 33.27
C VAL A 105 0.12 -19.69 33.51
N ALA A 106 0.00 -20.50 32.46
CA ALA A 106 -0.39 -21.90 32.53
C ALA A 106 0.74 -22.79 32.01
N PHE A 107 1.12 -23.82 32.75
CA PHE A 107 2.14 -24.76 32.29
C PHE A 107 1.53 -25.73 31.26
N ASP A 108 2.14 -25.91 30.10
CA ASP A 108 1.60 -26.76 29.03
C ASP A 108 2.30 -28.12 28.88
N GLY A 109 3.26 -28.42 29.75
CA GLY A 109 4.10 -29.61 29.70
C GLY A 109 5.56 -29.32 29.38
N GLU A 110 5.85 -28.15 28.80
CA GLU A 110 7.22 -27.71 28.50
C GLU A 110 7.49 -26.28 28.97
N ASP A 111 6.59 -25.35 28.65
CA ASP A 111 6.73 -23.92 28.89
C ASP A 111 5.62 -23.37 29.80
N MET A 112 5.87 -22.19 30.35
CA MET A 112 4.85 -21.37 31.01
C MET A 112 4.19 -20.46 29.97
N VAL A 113 2.96 -20.78 29.57
CA VAL A 113 2.20 -20.00 28.59
C VAL A 113 1.54 -18.81 29.29
N LEU A 114 1.88 -17.60 28.85
CA LEU A 114 1.31 -16.34 29.33
C LEU A 114 -0.18 -16.25 28.96
N MET A 115 -1.02 -16.13 29.99
CA MET A 115 -2.49 -16.05 29.88
C MET A 115 -2.99 -14.60 29.96
N THR A 116 -2.29 -13.76 30.73
CA THR A 116 -2.56 -12.32 30.76
C THR A 116 -2.09 -11.65 29.46
N PRO A 117 -2.75 -10.58 28.99
CA PRO A 117 -2.25 -9.80 27.85
C PRO A 117 -0.82 -9.32 28.09
N SER A 118 0.00 -9.27 27.04
CA SER A 118 1.28 -8.56 27.11
C SER A 118 1.03 -7.07 27.35
N ALA A 119 1.85 -6.45 28.20
CA ALA A 119 1.71 -5.02 28.50
C ALA A 119 2.03 -4.14 27.28
N LEU A 120 2.95 -4.59 26.43
CA LEU A 120 3.10 -4.12 25.06
C LEU A 120 2.25 -5.03 24.17
N GLN A 121 0.97 -4.71 23.98
CA GLN A 121 0.29 -5.21 22.79
C GLN A 121 0.77 -4.33 21.63
N PRO A 122 1.45 -4.86 20.59
CA PRO A 122 1.61 -4.09 19.38
C PRO A 122 0.19 -3.72 18.95
N ALA A 123 -0.12 -2.43 18.91
CA ALA A 123 -1.40 -1.96 18.40
C ALA A 123 -1.63 -2.72 17.10
N LEU A 124 -2.75 -3.46 16.97
CA LEU A 124 -3.12 -3.93 15.65
C LEU A 124 -3.14 -2.66 14.80
N PRO A 125 -2.28 -2.54 13.76
CA PRO A 125 -2.41 -1.41 12.88
C PRO A 125 -3.87 -1.44 12.40
N PRO A 126 -4.59 -0.30 12.44
CA PRO A 126 -5.91 -0.25 11.82
C PRO A 126 -5.77 -0.84 10.43
N ALA A 127 -6.69 -1.74 10.02
CA ALA A 127 -6.66 -2.43 8.73
C ALA A 127 -6.12 -1.48 7.67
N GLY A 128 -4.89 -1.75 7.21
CA GLY A 128 -4.06 -0.71 6.65
C GLY A 128 -4.70 -0.17 5.38
N VAL A 129 -5.00 1.12 5.39
CA VAL A 129 -5.51 1.80 4.21
C VAL A 129 -4.36 1.79 3.20
N ASN A 130 -4.59 1.17 2.05
CA ASN A 130 -3.62 1.17 0.98
C ASN A 130 -3.41 2.60 0.45
N LEU A 131 -2.22 3.15 0.67
CA LEU A 131 -1.83 4.48 0.22
C LEU A 131 -1.65 4.54 -1.29
N VAL A 132 -1.31 3.42 -1.93
CA VAL A 132 -1.21 3.35 -3.40
C VAL A 132 -2.58 3.57 -4.05
N VAL A 133 -2.64 4.49 -5.01
CA VAL A 133 -3.80 4.68 -5.88
C VAL A 133 -3.82 3.55 -6.91
N ASN A 134 -5.01 2.96 -7.13
CA ASN A 134 -5.22 1.90 -8.12
C ASN A 134 -4.28 0.69 -7.98
N GLY A 135 -3.88 0.31 -6.76
CA GLY A 135 -2.98 -0.83 -6.55
C GLY A 135 -3.51 -2.18 -7.04
N GLY A 136 -4.85 -2.31 -7.14
CA GLY A 136 -5.51 -3.47 -7.77
C GLY A 136 -5.64 -3.36 -9.30
N ILE A 137 -5.13 -2.31 -9.93
CA ILE A 137 -5.15 -2.12 -11.39
C ILE A 137 -6.58 -2.25 -11.95
N GLN A 138 -7.58 -1.68 -11.27
CA GLN A 138 -8.99 -1.78 -11.68
C GLN A 138 -9.38 -0.69 -12.68
N VAL A 139 -8.74 0.48 -12.60
CA VAL A 139 -9.09 1.67 -13.38
C VAL A 139 -8.07 1.89 -14.50
N ALA A 140 -8.58 2.13 -15.71
CA ALA A 140 -7.80 2.45 -16.91
C ALA A 140 -8.57 3.45 -17.78
N GLN A 141 -8.65 4.71 -17.35
CA GLN A 141 -9.40 5.79 -18.03
C GLN A 141 -8.83 6.10 -19.41
N ARG A 142 -7.55 5.80 -19.64
CA ARG A 142 -6.89 5.91 -20.95
C ARG A 142 -7.23 4.77 -21.90
N GLY A 143 -8.00 3.78 -21.44
CA GLY A 143 -8.27 2.51 -22.10
C GLY A 143 -7.36 1.40 -21.57
N PRO A 144 -7.73 0.13 -21.78
CA PRO A 144 -6.97 -1.01 -21.23
C PRO A 144 -5.69 -1.33 -22.02
N GLY A 145 -5.37 -0.61 -23.10
CA GLY A 145 -4.29 -0.97 -24.03
C GLY A 145 -4.73 -2.00 -25.09
N PRO A 146 -3.78 -2.64 -25.80
CA PRO A 146 -2.33 -2.53 -25.61
C PRO A 146 -1.75 -1.18 -26.04
N PHE A 147 -0.79 -0.70 -25.27
CA PHE A 147 0.01 0.49 -25.58
C PHE A 147 1.42 0.07 -25.99
N THR A 148 1.91 0.60 -27.10
CA THR A 148 3.26 0.38 -27.64
C THR A 148 3.99 1.70 -27.81
N ALA A 149 5.26 1.70 -28.23
CA ALA A 149 5.97 2.94 -28.53
C ALA A 149 5.34 3.78 -29.66
N THR A 150 4.39 3.21 -30.44
CA THR A 150 3.73 3.88 -31.57
C THR A 150 2.26 4.22 -31.33
N THR A 151 1.68 3.85 -30.18
CA THR A 151 0.30 4.22 -29.83
C THR A 151 0.21 5.65 -29.29
N THR A 152 -1.02 6.15 -29.11
CA THR A 152 -1.27 7.40 -28.39
C THR A 152 -2.24 7.13 -27.24
N PRO A 153 -1.79 7.18 -25.97
CA PRO A 153 -0.42 7.47 -25.52
C PRO A 153 0.59 6.38 -25.90
N ALA A 154 1.87 6.74 -26.00
CA ALA A 154 2.97 5.83 -26.30
C ALA A 154 3.52 5.18 -25.02
N ALA A 155 3.84 3.90 -25.08
CA ALA A 155 4.52 3.18 -24.00
C ALA A 155 6.02 3.53 -23.95
N VAL A 156 6.34 4.62 -23.25
CA VAL A 156 7.70 5.14 -23.08
C VAL A 156 8.00 5.44 -21.62
N SER A 157 9.28 5.58 -21.27
CA SER A 157 9.70 5.93 -19.91
C SER A 157 9.07 7.26 -19.45
N GLY A 158 8.48 7.28 -18.27
CA GLY A 158 7.73 8.39 -17.69
C GLY A 158 6.24 8.46 -18.07
N ALA A 159 5.74 7.54 -18.93
CA ALA A 159 4.35 7.57 -19.39
C ALA A 159 3.38 6.94 -18.38
N TYR A 160 2.28 7.63 -18.11
CA TYR A 160 1.10 7.09 -17.43
C TYR A 160 0.18 6.44 -18.46
N LEU A 161 0.10 5.11 -18.43
CA LEU A 161 -0.67 4.31 -19.39
C LEU A 161 -1.92 3.73 -18.71
N ILE A 162 -1.73 3.20 -17.50
CA ILE A 162 -2.78 2.75 -16.59
C ILE A 162 -2.78 3.66 -15.36
N ASP A 163 -3.96 4.05 -14.89
CA ASP A 163 -4.11 5.05 -13.82
C ASP A 163 -3.32 4.69 -12.55
N GLY A 164 -2.73 5.70 -11.91
CA GLY A 164 -2.00 5.55 -10.65
C GLY A 164 -0.55 5.09 -10.76
N CYS A 165 -0.09 4.68 -11.95
CA CYS A 165 1.32 4.32 -12.15
C CYS A 165 1.89 4.78 -13.48
N TYR A 166 3.22 4.93 -13.51
CA TYR A 166 3.95 5.23 -14.73
C TYR A 166 5.06 4.20 -15.00
N LEU A 167 5.35 4.02 -16.29
CA LEU A 167 6.37 3.11 -16.80
C LEU A 167 7.76 3.75 -16.72
N LEU A 168 8.78 2.98 -16.37
CA LEU A 168 10.19 3.31 -16.60
C LEU A 168 10.85 2.21 -17.43
N CYS A 169 11.69 2.59 -18.39
CA CYS A 169 12.35 1.66 -19.31
C CYS A 169 13.83 2.01 -19.52
N ASP A 170 14.65 0.98 -19.72
CA ASP A 170 16.03 1.05 -20.17
C ASP A 170 16.08 1.06 -21.71
N GLY A 171 15.75 2.20 -22.31
CA GLY A 171 15.68 2.39 -23.76
C GLY A 171 14.27 2.58 -24.30
N ALA A 172 14.13 2.45 -25.63
CA ALA A 172 12.89 2.63 -26.37
C ALA A 172 12.25 1.28 -26.75
N ASP A 173 10.93 1.27 -26.94
CA ASP A 173 10.13 0.08 -27.30
C ASP A 173 10.46 -1.18 -26.46
N VAL A 174 10.59 -1.00 -25.15
CA VAL A 174 10.99 -2.08 -24.24
C VAL A 174 9.84 -3.04 -23.96
N VAL A 175 8.65 -2.49 -23.69
CA VAL A 175 7.44 -3.27 -23.35
C VAL A 175 6.20 -2.70 -24.02
N GLU A 176 5.29 -3.60 -24.37
CA GLU A 176 3.87 -3.30 -24.60
C GLU A 176 3.12 -3.43 -23.28
N VAL A 177 2.25 -2.47 -22.95
CA VAL A 177 1.54 -2.41 -21.66
C VAL A 177 0.04 -2.49 -21.87
N GLU A 178 -0.63 -3.32 -21.07
CA GLU A 178 -2.09 -3.41 -21.04
C GLU A 178 -2.62 -3.77 -19.64
N GLN A 179 -3.86 -3.40 -19.35
CA GLN A 179 -4.63 -3.93 -18.24
C GLN A 179 -5.36 -5.19 -18.72
N ALA A 180 -4.96 -6.35 -18.18
CA ALA A 180 -5.56 -7.64 -18.53
C ALA A 180 -6.53 -8.12 -17.44
N ALA A 181 -7.53 -8.90 -17.83
CA ALA A 181 -8.28 -9.71 -16.89
C ALA A 181 -7.40 -10.89 -16.43
N ASP A 182 -7.28 -11.08 -15.13
CA ASP A 182 -6.45 -12.13 -14.56
C ASP A 182 -6.97 -12.51 -13.16
N ALA A 183 -7.40 -13.76 -13.01
CA ALA A 183 -8.01 -14.29 -11.79
C ALA A 183 -6.99 -14.55 -10.66
N ALA A 184 -5.69 -14.42 -10.95
CA ALA A 184 -4.65 -14.54 -9.94
C ALA A 184 -4.59 -13.34 -8.98
N PHE A 185 -5.22 -12.22 -9.34
CA PHE A 185 -5.22 -10.98 -8.54
C PHE A 185 -6.58 -10.75 -7.88
N ALA A 186 -6.57 -10.13 -6.70
CA ALA A 186 -7.79 -9.95 -5.90
C ALA A 186 -8.85 -9.08 -6.59
N SER A 187 -8.42 -8.16 -7.47
CA SER A 187 -9.32 -7.33 -8.29
C SER A 187 -9.84 -8.01 -9.56
N GLY A 188 -9.30 -9.18 -9.92
CA GLY A 188 -9.52 -9.81 -11.22
C GLY A 188 -8.81 -9.08 -12.38
N ARG A 189 -7.92 -8.13 -12.10
CA ARG A 189 -7.18 -7.33 -13.09
C ARG A 189 -5.69 -7.29 -12.76
N GLY A 190 -4.86 -7.30 -13.80
CA GLY A 190 -3.41 -7.17 -13.68
C GLY A 190 -2.84 -6.20 -14.71
N LEU A 191 -1.75 -5.54 -14.35
CA LEU A 191 -0.93 -4.75 -15.27
C LEU A 191 0.02 -5.71 -15.96
N LYS A 192 -0.20 -5.94 -17.25
CA LYS A 192 0.58 -6.86 -18.08
C LYS A 192 1.56 -6.07 -18.94
N ALA A 193 2.84 -6.40 -18.80
CA ALA A 193 3.93 -5.91 -19.63
C ALA A 193 4.44 -7.06 -20.50
N THR A 194 4.25 -6.95 -21.82
CA THR A 194 4.79 -7.89 -22.81
C THR A 194 6.13 -7.36 -23.31
N VAL A 195 7.20 -8.14 -23.14
CA VAL A 195 8.55 -7.77 -23.57
C VAL A 195 8.59 -7.64 -25.09
N ARG A 196 9.10 -6.50 -25.58
CA ARG A 196 9.35 -6.24 -27.00
C ARG A 196 10.84 -6.23 -27.32
N THR A 197 11.64 -5.61 -26.46
CA THR A 197 13.11 -5.58 -26.57
C THR A 197 13.73 -6.50 -25.51
N PRO A 198 14.21 -7.70 -25.89
CA PRO A 198 14.88 -8.61 -24.96
C PRO A 198 16.10 -7.99 -24.29
N GLY A 199 16.35 -8.31 -23.03
CA GLY A 199 17.50 -7.82 -22.28
C GLY A 199 17.38 -6.38 -21.76
N ALA A 200 16.35 -5.63 -22.16
CA ALA A 200 16.08 -4.31 -21.60
C ALA A 200 15.32 -4.42 -20.26
N LYS A 201 15.66 -3.55 -19.31
CA LYS A 201 15.00 -3.47 -18.00
C LYS A 201 13.80 -2.54 -18.05
N PHE A 202 12.82 -2.79 -17.20
CA PHE A 202 11.65 -1.92 -17.07
C PHE A 202 11.04 -2.03 -15.68
N GLY A 203 10.12 -1.13 -15.37
CA GLY A 203 9.37 -1.20 -14.13
C GLY A 203 8.21 -0.22 -14.06
N PHE A 204 7.42 -0.33 -13.01
CA PHE A 204 6.24 0.51 -12.77
C PHE A 204 6.34 1.18 -11.41
N VAL A 205 6.12 2.50 -11.40
CA VAL A 205 6.20 3.32 -10.20
C VAL A 205 4.80 3.77 -9.80
N TRP A 206 4.43 3.53 -8.55
CA TRP A 206 3.24 4.07 -7.89
C TRP A 206 3.66 5.16 -6.89
N PRO A 207 3.65 6.43 -7.31
CA PRO A 207 3.95 7.55 -6.41
C PRO A 207 2.80 7.80 -5.43
N VAL A 208 3.14 8.33 -4.25
CA VAL A 208 2.20 8.70 -3.18
C VAL A 208 2.46 10.16 -2.79
N GLU A 209 1.38 10.94 -2.75
CA GLU A 209 1.42 12.37 -2.42
C GLU A 209 1.93 12.63 -1.00
N SER A 210 2.48 13.83 -0.80
CA SER A 210 3.02 14.27 0.48
C SER A 210 1.96 14.28 1.58
N CYS A 211 0.73 14.67 1.23
CA CYS A 211 -0.39 14.72 2.16
C CYS A 211 -0.81 13.32 2.65
N ASP A 212 -0.65 12.29 1.83
CA ASP A 212 -1.07 10.92 2.13
C ASP A 212 -0.04 10.16 2.99
N ILE A 213 1.24 10.58 2.97
CA ILE A 213 2.31 9.92 3.73
C ILE A 213 2.47 10.48 5.16
N GLN A 214 1.68 11.46 5.59
CA GLN A 214 1.85 12.10 6.91
C GLN A 214 1.74 11.10 8.08
N GLY A 215 0.86 10.09 7.94
CA GLY A 215 0.76 9.01 8.91
C GLY A 215 2.02 8.12 8.96
N VAL A 216 2.63 7.87 7.79
CA VAL A 216 3.89 7.11 7.68
C VAL A 216 5.04 7.88 8.34
N LEU A 217 5.14 9.19 8.09
CA LEU A 217 6.17 10.04 8.69
C LEU A 217 6.06 10.10 10.22
N LYS A 218 4.82 10.11 10.74
CA LYS A 218 4.57 10.07 12.19
C LYS A 218 5.00 8.73 12.81
N ASP A 219 4.70 7.62 12.15
CA ASP A 219 5.03 6.29 12.62
C ASP A 219 6.52 5.96 12.39
N GLY A 220 7.20 6.67 11.47
CA GLY A 220 8.60 6.47 11.09
C GLY A 220 8.86 5.16 10.34
N GLN A 221 7.81 4.43 9.96
CA GLN A 221 7.89 3.10 9.35
C GLN A 221 6.80 2.87 8.32
N ALA A 222 7.15 2.10 7.29
CA ALA A 222 6.25 1.65 6.24
C ALA A 222 6.49 0.18 5.88
N ALA A 223 5.47 -0.40 5.25
CA ALA A 223 5.56 -1.71 4.62
C ALA A 223 4.85 -1.68 3.27
N CYS A 224 5.40 -2.36 2.27
CA CYS A 224 4.78 -2.49 0.96
C CYS A 224 4.81 -3.93 0.43
N GLN A 225 3.90 -4.23 -0.48
CA GLN A 225 3.81 -5.53 -1.13
C GLN A 225 3.26 -5.40 -2.55
N LEU A 226 3.49 -6.43 -3.36
CA LEU A 226 2.81 -6.65 -4.62
C LEU A 226 2.76 -8.13 -4.95
N THR A 227 1.83 -8.51 -5.80
CA THR A 227 1.75 -9.84 -6.41
C THR A 227 2.23 -9.76 -7.86
N ALA A 228 2.98 -10.77 -8.28
CA ALA A 228 3.45 -10.87 -9.67
C ALA A 228 3.40 -12.32 -10.17
N VAL A 229 3.22 -12.47 -11.48
CA VAL A 229 3.26 -13.74 -12.21
C VAL A 229 3.90 -13.52 -13.58
N ARG A 230 4.62 -14.52 -14.08
CA ARG A 230 5.09 -14.57 -15.46
C ARG A 230 4.07 -15.34 -16.30
N SER A 231 3.81 -14.88 -17.52
CA SER A 231 3.02 -15.65 -18.50
C SER A 231 3.73 -15.76 -19.85
N GLY A 232 3.47 -16.85 -20.57
CA GLY A 232 3.97 -17.06 -21.92
C GLY A 232 5.40 -17.59 -22.07
N GLY A 233 6.03 -18.10 -21.00
CA GLY A 233 7.38 -18.69 -21.04
C GLY A 233 7.55 -19.88 -20.08
N ALA A 234 8.55 -20.74 -20.32
CA ALA A 234 8.81 -21.97 -19.54
C ALA A 234 9.85 -21.81 -18.41
N GLY A 235 10.51 -20.65 -18.31
CA GLY A 235 11.54 -20.37 -17.30
C GLY A 235 11.05 -19.60 -16.08
N GLY A 236 11.88 -19.52 -15.04
CA GLY A 236 11.73 -18.55 -13.94
C GLY A 236 12.40 -17.21 -14.28
N GLY A 237 12.07 -16.16 -13.53
CA GLY A 237 12.72 -14.86 -13.61
C GLY A 237 12.72 -14.12 -12.28
N SER A 238 13.25 -12.89 -12.25
CA SER A 238 13.28 -12.06 -11.03
C SER A 238 12.60 -10.71 -11.18
N LEU A 239 11.97 -10.28 -10.09
CA LEU A 239 11.44 -8.94 -9.90
C LEU A 239 11.94 -8.38 -8.58
N ARG A 240 12.22 -7.08 -8.54
CA ARG A 240 12.58 -6.35 -7.33
C ARG A 240 11.47 -5.38 -6.94
N LEU A 241 11.09 -5.39 -5.68
CA LEU A 241 10.19 -4.42 -5.06
C LEU A 241 11.03 -3.45 -4.24
N HIS A 242 10.96 -2.17 -4.58
CA HIS A 242 11.58 -1.10 -3.83
C HIS A 242 10.54 -0.19 -3.17
N LEU A 243 10.85 0.26 -1.96
CA LEU A 243 10.24 1.46 -1.40
C LEU A 243 11.19 2.63 -1.61
N MET A 244 10.72 3.66 -2.31
CA MET A 244 11.50 4.83 -2.68
C MET A 244 11.06 6.05 -1.86
N ALA A 245 12.01 6.89 -1.47
CA ALA A 245 11.77 8.18 -0.84
C ALA A 245 12.22 9.32 -1.75
N TRP A 246 11.41 10.37 -1.81
CA TRP A 246 11.73 11.65 -2.42
C TRP A 246 12.04 12.66 -1.31
N SER A 247 13.08 13.46 -1.52
CA SER A 247 13.54 14.51 -0.60
C SER A 247 13.48 15.92 -1.19
N GLY A 248 12.98 16.06 -2.42
CA GLY A 248 12.79 17.35 -3.07
C GLY A 248 11.48 18.04 -2.64
N PRO A 249 11.06 19.09 -3.36
CA PRO A 249 9.80 19.76 -3.09
C PRO A 249 8.61 18.78 -3.15
N ALA A 250 7.68 18.93 -2.21
CA ALA A 250 6.50 18.08 -2.11
C ALA A 250 5.69 18.09 -3.42
N ASP A 251 5.30 16.89 -3.87
CA ASP A 251 4.42 16.65 -5.02
C ASP A 251 4.92 17.19 -6.37
N GLN A 252 6.24 17.43 -6.45
CA GLN A 252 6.96 17.84 -7.66
C GLN A 252 8.10 16.86 -7.95
N ILE A 253 7.76 15.57 -8.06
CA ILE A 253 8.75 14.52 -8.24
C ILE A 253 9.33 14.55 -9.66
N THR A 254 10.60 14.19 -9.81
CA THR A 254 11.14 13.85 -11.13
C THR A 254 10.78 12.40 -11.46
N ARG A 255 9.88 12.20 -12.42
CA ARG A 255 9.37 10.86 -12.80
C ARG A 255 10.47 9.87 -13.16
N ASN A 256 11.52 10.32 -13.85
CA ASN A 256 12.69 9.46 -14.08
C ASN A 256 13.47 9.25 -12.78
N LEU A 257 13.07 8.22 -12.04
CA LEU A 257 13.59 7.85 -10.74
C LEU A 257 14.92 7.09 -10.83
N VAL A 258 15.27 6.59 -12.02
CA VAL A 258 16.49 5.84 -12.29
C VAL A 258 17.51 6.73 -13.01
N ALA A 259 18.64 7.04 -12.38
CA ALA A 259 19.76 7.72 -13.03
C ALA A 259 20.58 6.77 -13.92
N ALA A 260 20.80 5.55 -13.44
CA ALA A 260 21.51 4.52 -14.19
C ALA A 260 20.99 3.13 -13.79
N TRP A 261 20.69 2.30 -14.78
CA TRP A 261 20.33 0.90 -14.56
C TRP A 261 21.57 0.08 -14.17
N GLY A 262 21.48 -0.69 -13.09
CA GLY A 262 22.55 -1.61 -12.67
C GLY A 262 22.58 -2.91 -13.48
N PRO A 263 23.61 -3.76 -13.34
CA PRO A 263 23.58 -5.14 -13.82
C PRO A 263 22.37 -5.95 -13.29
N THR A 264 21.99 -7.00 -14.00
CA THR A 264 20.96 -7.96 -13.55
C THR A 264 21.28 -8.46 -12.15
N GLY A 265 20.30 -8.46 -11.25
CA GLY A 265 20.50 -8.91 -9.88
C GLY A 265 21.08 -7.85 -8.94
N THR A 266 21.17 -6.59 -9.38
CA THR A 266 21.63 -5.47 -8.55
C THR A 266 20.66 -4.31 -8.59
N ASP A 267 20.70 -3.48 -7.54
CA ASP A 267 19.87 -2.28 -7.47
C ASP A 267 20.39 -1.22 -8.46
N PHE A 268 19.47 -0.46 -9.05
CA PHE A 268 19.81 0.66 -9.93
C PHE A 268 20.36 1.85 -9.11
N THR A 269 20.98 2.81 -9.79
CA THR A 269 21.39 4.08 -9.17
C THR A 269 20.20 5.05 -9.18
N PRO A 270 19.70 5.49 -8.01
CA PRO A 270 18.60 6.45 -7.95
C PRO A 270 18.98 7.80 -8.55
N ALA A 271 18.00 8.46 -9.17
CA ALA A 271 18.13 9.85 -9.62
C ALA A 271 18.21 10.83 -8.43
N ALA A 272 18.61 12.07 -8.71
CA ALA A 272 18.71 13.11 -7.68
C ALA A 272 17.41 13.22 -6.87
N ASN A 273 17.56 13.44 -5.56
CA ASN A 273 16.50 13.49 -4.55
C ASN A 273 15.72 12.18 -4.31
N TRP A 274 15.92 11.14 -5.13
CA TRP A 274 15.39 9.81 -4.88
C TRP A 274 16.38 8.96 -4.08
N ALA A 275 15.86 8.17 -3.14
CA ALA A 275 16.62 7.20 -2.37
C ALA A 275 15.85 5.88 -2.24
N ILE A 276 16.55 4.75 -2.37
CA ILE A 276 16.00 3.44 -2.04
C ILE A 276 16.00 3.30 -0.51
N LEU A 277 14.82 3.13 0.09
CA LEU A 277 14.68 2.86 1.52
C LEU A 277 14.80 1.38 1.85
N GLY A 278 14.45 0.51 0.90
CA GLY A 278 14.57 -0.94 1.04
C GLY A 278 14.22 -1.65 -0.26
N THR A 279 14.70 -2.89 -0.36
CA THR A 279 14.54 -3.77 -1.52
C THR A 279 14.11 -5.16 -1.06
N ALA A 280 13.14 -5.76 -1.74
CA ALA A 280 12.79 -7.17 -1.63
C ALA A 280 12.80 -7.82 -3.02
N VAL A 281 13.30 -9.05 -3.12
CA VAL A 281 13.41 -9.77 -4.40
C VAL A 281 12.38 -10.89 -4.45
N LEU A 282 11.73 -11.04 -5.60
CA LEU A 282 10.76 -12.08 -5.90
C LEU A 282 11.23 -12.91 -7.09
N GLY A 283 11.26 -14.23 -6.93
CA GLY A 283 11.27 -15.13 -8.08
C GLY A 283 9.88 -15.20 -8.70
N ILE A 284 9.75 -14.82 -9.97
CA ILE A 284 8.50 -14.89 -10.74
C ILE A 284 8.54 -16.07 -11.72
N ASP A 285 7.46 -16.82 -11.78
CA ASP A 285 7.25 -17.94 -12.70
C ASP A 285 5.78 -18.01 -13.10
N GLY A 286 5.33 -19.13 -13.65
CA GLY A 286 3.92 -19.33 -14.03
C GLY A 286 2.91 -19.30 -12.87
N THR A 287 3.37 -19.15 -11.62
CA THR A 287 2.51 -19.07 -10.43
C THR A 287 2.55 -17.66 -9.85
N ALA A 288 1.39 -17.10 -9.54
CA ALA A 288 1.31 -15.81 -8.85
C ALA A 288 1.85 -15.90 -7.43
N ARG A 289 2.73 -14.96 -7.08
CA ARG A 289 3.39 -14.90 -5.77
C ARG A 289 3.44 -13.46 -5.28
N THR A 290 3.28 -13.28 -3.98
CA THR A 290 3.38 -11.98 -3.32
C THR A 290 4.76 -11.77 -2.72
N VAL A 291 5.38 -10.63 -3.00
CA VAL A 291 6.58 -10.16 -2.31
C VAL A 291 6.20 -9.08 -1.30
N LYS A 292 6.84 -9.11 -0.13
CA LYS A 292 6.61 -8.18 0.96
C LYS A 292 7.93 -7.53 1.36
N LEU A 293 7.91 -6.23 1.55
CA LEU A 293 8.98 -5.44 2.11
C LEU A 293 8.45 -4.80 3.41
N GLN A 294 9.02 -5.21 4.54
CA GLN A 294 8.48 -4.92 5.88
C GLN A 294 9.53 -4.25 6.77
N ASN A 295 9.08 -3.58 7.83
CA ASN A 295 9.92 -2.84 8.77
C ASN A 295 10.84 -1.80 8.08
N VAL A 296 10.36 -1.12 7.04
CA VAL A 296 11.17 -0.11 6.34
C VAL A 296 11.12 1.19 7.12
N ALA A 297 12.28 1.70 7.51
CA ALA A 297 12.39 3.01 8.16
C ALA A 297 12.13 4.15 7.17
N VAL A 298 11.30 5.11 7.56
CA VAL A 298 11.02 6.32 6.76
C VAL A 298 11.42 7.55 7.59
N GLY A 299 12.41 8.29 7.09
CA GLY A 299 12.93 9.48 7.77
C GLY A 299 12.04 10.72 7.61
N PRO A 300 12.13 11.69 8.53
CA PRO A 300 11.29 12.90 8.51
C PRO A 300 11.59 13.86 7.34
N GLY A 301 12.72 13.69 6.64
CA GLY A 301 13.06 14.47 5.44
C GLY A 301 12.40 13.97 4.15
N CYS A 302 11.59 12.91 4.23
CA CYS A 302 10.84 12.37 3.11
C CYS A 302 9.60 13.24 2.83
N THR A 303 9.47 13.73 1.60
CA THR A 303 8.32 14.54 1.16
C THR A 303 7.33 13.74 0.32
N ASN A 304 7.77 12.70 -0.39
CA ASN A 304 6.92 11.75 -1.12
C ASN A 304 7.49 10.33 -1.01
N LEU A 305 6.61 9.33 -1.11
CA LEU A 305 7.01 7.93 -1.25
C LEU A 305 6.61 7.39 -2.62
N ALA A 306 7.28 6.35 -3.08
CA ALA A 306 6.83 5.58 -4.23
C ALA A 306 7.13 4.09 -4.07
N VAL A 307 6.20 3.25 -4.51
CA VAL A 307 6.46 1.82 -4.69
C VAL A 307 6.98 1.62 -6.10
N PHE A 308 8.14 0.98 -6.26
CA PHE A 308 8.73 0.70 -7.57
C PHE A 308 8.95 -0.79 -7.75
N ALA A 309 8.24 -1.38 -8.73
CA ALA A 309 8.42 -2.76 -9.14
C ALA A 309 9.31 -2.81 -10.37
N VAL A 310 10.48 -3.42 -10.26
CA VAL A 310 11.51 -3.48 -11.30
C VAL A 310 11.65 -4.91 -11.80
N VAL A 311 11.55 -5.07 -13.11
CA VAL A 311 11.99 -6.27 -13.82
C VAL A 311 13.39 -5.98 -14.35
N ASP A 312 14.39 -6.42 -13.59
CA ASP A 312 15.81 -6.32 -13.93
C ASP A 312 16.33 -7.57 -14.65
N ASP A 313 15.47 -8.58 -14.80
CA ASP A 313 15.79 -9.84 -15.46
C ASP A 313 15.95 -9.66 -16.98
N THR A 314 17.22 -9.63 -17.41
CA THR A 314 17.61 -9.48 -18.81
C THR A 314 17.47 -10.78 -19.62
N THR A 315 17.00 -11.88 -19.01
CA THR A 315 16.81 -13.16 -19.72
C THR A 315 15.43 -13.31 -20.36
N LEU A 316 14.51 -12.39 -20.07
CA LEU A 316 13.16 -12.42 -20.66
C LEU A 316 13.21 -12.21 -22.17
N ALA A 317 12.60 -13.14 -22.89
CA ALA A 317 12.54 -13.12 -24.36
C ALA A 317 11.37 -12.25 -24.86
N ALA A 318 11.44 -11.82 -26.12
CA ALA A 318 10.35 -11.09 -26.75
C ALA A 318 9.06 -11.92 -26.75
N GLY A 319 7.93 -11.28 -26.42
CA GLY A 319 6.62 -11.92 -26.28
C GLY A 319 6.36 -12.55 -24.91
N GLU A 320 7.37 -12.67 -24.05
CA GLU A 320 7.16 -13.06 -22.66
C GLU A 320 6.55 -11.92 -21.85
N ARG A 321 5.83 -12.26 -20.78
CA ARG A 321 4.98 -11.31 -20.07
C ARG A 321 5.23 -11.35 -18.58
N CYS A 322 5.31 -10.18 -17.97
CA CYS A 322 5.23 -9.99 -16.53
C CYS A 322 3.89 -9.34 -16.22
N VAL A 323 3.10 -9.95 -15.34
CA VAL A 323 1.83 -9.40 -14.87
C VAL A 323 1.97 -9.05 -13.40
N LEU A 324 1.55 -7.84 -13.03
CA LEU A 324 1.69 -7.27 -11.70
C LEU A 324 0.32 -6.79 -11.19
N GLY A 325 0.10 -6.87 -9.89
CA GLY A 325 -1.14 -6.41 -9.27
C GLY A 325 -1.06 -6.48 -7.75
N ASP A 326 -2.19 -6.24 -7.10
CA ASP A 326 -2.31 -6.25 -5.63
C ASP A 326 -1.23 -5.41 -4.92
N VAL A 327 -0.89 -4.26 -5.51
CA VAL A 327 0.16 -3.36 -5.02
C VAL A 327 -0.35 -2.58 -3.82
N GLN A 328 0.43 -2.58 -2.74
CA GLN A 328 0.03 -1.92 -1.51
C GLN A 328 1.19 -1.28 -0.78
N LEU A 329 0.95 -0.07 -0.26
CA LEU A 329 1.81 0.63 0.69
C LEU A 329 0.97 0.99 1.91
N GLU A 330 1.47 0.68 3.09
CA GLU A 330 0.81 0.94 4.35
C GLU A 330 1.78 1.56 5.35
N ARG A 331 1.20 2.32 6.30
CA ARG A 331 1.95 2.78 7.47
C ARG A 331 2.24 1.62 8.43
N GLY A 332 3.36 1.73 9.13
CA GLY A 332 3.77 0.77 10.14
C GLY A 332 4.61 -0.40 9.60
N PRO A 333 4.96 -1.37 10.46
CA PRO A 333 6.01 -2.33 10.18
C PRO A 333 5.62 -3.52 9.30
N ARG A 334 4.32 -3.79 9.08
CA ARG A 334 3.85 -5.06 8.51
C ARG A 334 2.80 -4.83 7.43
N CYS A 335 2.91 -5.58 6.33
CA CYS A 335 1.88 -5.62 5.29
C CYS A 335 0.68 -6.46 5.76
N THR A 336 -0.51 -5.91 5.65
CA THR A 336 -1.77 -6.67 5.78
C THR A 336 -2.09 -7.40 4.47
N PRO A 337 -3.01 -8.39 4.43
CA PRO A 337 -3.48 -8.96 3.18
C PRO A 337 -4.07 -7.89 2.26
N PHE A 338 -3.81 -7.96 0.95
CA PHE A 338 -4.37 -7.01 0.01
C PHE A 338 -5.89 -7.09 -0.02
N GLN A 339 -6.53 -5.93 0.11
CA GLN A 339 -7.98 -5.79 0.02
C GLN A 339 -8.28 -4.76 -1.08
N PRO A 340 -8.87 -5.19 -2.21
CA PRO A 340 -9.24 -4.26 -3.27
C PRO A 340 -10.32 -3.30 -2.76
N ALA A 341 -10.09 -1.99 -2.93
CA ALA A 341 -11.14 -1.01 -2.72
C ALA A 341 -12.25 -1.19 -3.77
N PRO A 342 -13.51 -0.80 -3.45
CA PRO A 342 -14.58 -0.77 -4.44
C PRO A 342 -14.19 0.08 -5.66
N TYR A 343 -14.62 -0.34 -6.85
CA TYR A 343 -14.27 0.31 -8.11
C TYR A 343 -14.56 1.82 -8.11
N ALA A 344 -15.72 2.24 -7.60
CA ALA A 344 -16.10 3.65 -7.56
C ALA A 344 -15.12 4.51 -6.75
N HIS A 345 -14.66 4.00 -5.60
CA HIS A 345 -13.68 4.68 -4.76
C HIS A 345 -12.30 4.74 -5.44
N THR A 346 -11.89 3.65 -6.10
CA THR A 346 -10.65 3.64 -6.88
C THR A 346 -10.72 4.63 -8.04
N LEU A 347 -11.85 4.69 -8.76
CA LEU A 347 -12.07 5.62 -9.86
C LEU A 347 -12.04 7.07 -9.38
N GLU A 348 -12.72 7.40 -8.29
CA GLU A 348 -12.70 8.74 -7.71
C GLU A 348 -11.27 9.17 -7.33
N ARG A 349 -10.49 8.27 -6.70
CA ARG A 349 -9.06 8.53 -6.41
C ARG A 349 -8.24 8.74 -7.68
N CYS A 350 -8.45 7.95 -8.73
CA CYS A 350 -7.77 8.12 -10.03
C CYS A 350 -8.16 9.44 -10.70
N GLN A 351 -9.43 9.84 -10.59
CA GLN A 351 -9.95 11.07 -11.19
C GLN A 351 -9.40 12.36 -10.56
N ARG A 352 -8.79 12.27 -9.38
CA ARG A 352 -8.00 13.38 -8.82
C ARG A 352 -6.70 13.65 -9.62
N TYR A 353 -6.15 12.64 -10.28
CA TYR A 353 -4.89 12.72 -11.03
C TYR A 353 -5.12 12.86 -12.53
N PHE A 354 -6.16 12.24 -13.07
CA PHE A 354 -6.43 12.25 -14.51
C PHE A 354 -7.92 12.16 -14.79
N GLN A 355 -8.41 12.95 -15.74
CA GLN A 355 -9.77 12.83 -16.25
C GLN A 355 -9.73 12.89 -17.78
N ARG A 356 -10.41 11.96 -18.45
CA ARG A 356 -10.62 12.00 -19.89
C ARG A 356 -12.09 12.22 -20.18
N ALA A 357 -12.38 13.21 -21.02
CA ALA A 357 -13.71 13.45 -21.54
C ALA A 357 -13.83 12.85 -22.95
N THR A 358 -14.87 12.05 -23.16
CA THR A 358 -15.26 11.49 -24.46
C THR A 358 -16.71 11.83 -24.76
N THR A 359 -17.12 11.73 -26.03
CA THR A 359 -18.52 11.82 -26.41
C THR A 359 -19.19 10.44 -26.37
N PRO A 360 -20.54 10.36 -26.28
CA PRO A 360 -21.27 9.09 -26.35
C PRO A 360 -21.19 8.37 -27.70
N GLY A 361 -20.60 9.00 -28.72
CA GLY A 361 -20.54 8.46 -30.07
C GLY A 361 -20.14 9.52 -31.11
N VAL A 362 -20.15 9.10 -32.37
CA VAL A 362 -19.79 9.93 -33.52
C VAL A 362 -20.68 11.17 -33.57
N GLY A 363 -20.06 12.35 -33.71
CA GLY A 363 -20.77 13.62 -33.70
C GLY A 363 -21.36 14.02 -32.34
N GLY A 364 -21.10 13.28 -31.26
CA GLY A 364 -21.63 13.60 -29.92
C GLY A 364 -21.16 14.97 -29.40
N SER A 365 -21.82 15.49 -28.36
CA SER A 365 -21.56 16.81 -27.80
C SER A 365 -20.89 16.74 -26.44
N TYR A 366 -19.99 17.68 -26.15
CA TYR A 366 -19.32 17.82 -24.85
C TYR A 366 -20.02 18.86 -23.97
N ALA A 367 -20.07 20.10 -24.44
CA ALA A 367 -20.51 21.25 -23.67
C ALA A 367 -20.94 22.40 -24.58
N LEU A 368 -21.57 23.42 -23.98
CA LEU A 368 -21.82 24.70 -24.62
C LEU A 368 -20.56 25.57 -24.53
N ALA A 369 -20.29 26.30 -25.61
CA ALA A 369 -19.20 27.26 -25.74
C ALA A 369 -19.78 28.67 -25.95
N PHE A 370 -19.17 29.68 -25.34
CA PHE A 370 -19.59 31.07 -25.47
C PHE A 370 -18.52 31.88 -26.21
N ALA A 371 -18.85 32.45 -27.37
CA ALA A 371 -17.91 33.21 -28.17
C ALA A 371 -17.67 34.61 -27.57
N THR A 372 -16.43 34.90 -27.18
CA THR A 372 -16.05 36.22 -26.64
C THR A 372 -15.40 37.11 -27.69
N THR A 373 -14.89 36.52 -28.76
CA THR A 373 -14.37 37.23 -29.94
C THR A 373 -14.82 36.50 -31.20
N SER A 374 -14.46 37.03 -32.38
CA SER A 374 -14.75 36.37 -33.65
C SER A 374 -13.94 35.09 -33.89
N SER A 375 -12.96 34.77 -33.04
CA SER A 375 -12.06 33.63 -33.18
C SER A 375 -11.87 32.79 -31.91
N LEU A 376 -12.50 33.19 -30.79
CA LEU A 376 -12.38 32.54 -29.49
C LEU A 376 -13.75 32.23 -28.89
N ALA A 377 -13.92 31.01 -28.39
CA ALA A 377 -15.02 30.64 -27.50
C ALA A 377 -14.52 30.01 -26.20
N LEU A 378 -15.16 30.35 -25.08
CA LEU A 378 -14.89 29.81 -23.75
C LEU A 378 -15.87 28.70 -23.40
N ILE A 379 -15.38 27.63 -22.80
CA ILE A 379 -16.15 26.46 -22.39
C ILE A 379 -15.80 26.19 -20.92
N PRO A 380 -16.65 26.61 -19.97
CA PRO A 380 -16.41 26.32 -18.56
C PRO A 380 -16.62 24.81 -18.32
N TRP A 381 -15.58 24.15 -17.84
CA TRP A 381 -15.59 22.72 -17.55
C TRP A 381 -15.36 22.49 -16.07
N ARG A 382 -16.35 21.91 -15.38
CA ARG A 382 -16.24 21.59 -13.95
C ARG A 382 -15.56 20.24 -13.77
N LEU A 383 -14.60 20.18 -12.85
CA LEU A 383 -13.90 18.96 -12.47
C LEU A 383 -14.64 18.32 -11.30
N ILE A 384 -15.07 17.06 -11.49
CA ILE A 384 -15.73 16.26 -10.45
C ILE A 384 -15.16 14.85 -10.53
N PRO A 385 -14.42 14.38 -9.51
CA PRO A 385 -13.96 15.12 -8.33
C PRO A 385 -12.98 16.27 -8.66
N GLU A 386 -12.69 17.10 -7.66
CA GLU A 386 -11.62 18.10 -7.71
C GLU A 386 -10.26 17.41 -7.95
N MET A 387 -9.45 17.97 -8.86
CA MET A 387 -8.13 17.43 -9.18
C MET A 387 -7.09 17.79 -8.11
N ARG A 388 -5.99 17.03 -8.01
CA ARG A 388 -4.95 17.28 -6.99
C ARG A 388 -4.25 18.64 -7.15
N SER A 389 -4.09 19.08 -8.39
CA SER A 389 -3.47 20.35 -8.78
C SER A 389 -4.17 20.86 -10.04
N ALA A 390 -3.90 22.12 -10.43
CA ALA A 390 -4.44 22.65 -11.67
C ALA A 390 -3.97 21.78 -12.85
N PRO A 391 -4.87 21.16 -13.63
CA PRO A 391 -4.48 20.19 -14.62
C PRO A 391 -3.93 20.83 -15.89
N SER A 392 -3.03 20.12 -16.57
CA SER A 392 -2.69 20.38 -17.96
C SER A 392 -3.73 19.77 -18.90
N LEU A 393 -4.03 20.46 -20.00
CA LEU A 393 -4.93 19.98 -21.06
C LEU A 393 -4.13 19.33 -22.19
N SER A 394 -4.58 18.16 -22.65
CA SER A 394 -4.22 17.58 -23.94
C SER A 394 -5.48 17.26 -24.74
N ILE A 395 -5.37 17.16 -26.07
CA ILE A 395 -6.47 16.78 -26.94
C ILE A 395 -6.03 15.75 -27.96
N SER A 396 -7.00 14.97 -28.46
CA SER A 396 -6.76 13.93 -29.45
C SER A 396 -6.30 14.47 -30.82
N GLY A 397 -6.65 15.72 -31.14
CA GLY A 397 -6.25 16.40 -32.36
C GLY A 397 -7.22 17.54 -32.70
N PRO A 398 -6.75 18.70 -33.21
CA PRO A 398 -7.62 19.83 -33.52
C PRO A 398 -8.74 19.51 -34.53
N SER A 399 -8.45 18.69 -35.53
CA SER A 399 -9.41 18.27 -36.57
C SER A 399 -10.49 17.30 -36.05
N HIS A 400 -10.38 16.85 -34.79
CA HIS A 400 -11.38 15.99 -34.16
C HIS A 400 -12.53 16.77 -33.54
N PHE A 401 -12.40 18.09 -33.38
CA PHE A 401 -13.39 18.92 -32.73
C PHE A 401 -14.03 19.91 -33.69
N ARG A 402 -15.27 20.31 -33.39
CA ARG A 402 -15.95 21.42 -34.07
C ARG A 402 -16.86 22.17 -33.11
N LEU A 403 -17.15 23.43 -33.46
CA LEU A 403 -18.23 24.21 -32.87
C LEU A 403 -19.45 24.15 -33.80
N GLU A 404 -20.52 23.48 -33.38
CA GLU A 404 -21.76 23.39 -34.15
C GLU A 404 -22.42 24.77 -34.31
N ALA A 405 -22.85 25.09 -35.53
CA ALA A 405 -23.20 26.41 -36.12
C ALA A 405 -22.07 27.09 -36.91
N MET A 406 -20.86 26.53 -36.91
CA MET A 406 -19.81 26.85 -37.88
C MET A 406 -19.61 25.69 -38.87
N GLY A 407 -19.33 26.01 -40.13
CA GLY A 407 -18.92 25.02 -41.15
C GLY A 407 -17.44 24.63 -41.07
N THR A 408 -16.69 25.16 -40.10
CA THR A 408 -15.25 24.94 -39.94
C THR A 408 -14.96 23.71 -39.07
N THR A 409 -13.97 22.93 -39.52
CA THR A 409 -13.66 21.57 -39.04
C THR A 409 -12.35 21.45 -38.27
N ASP A 410 -11.58 22.53 -38.13
CA ASP A 410 -10.30 22.55 -37.43
C ASP A 410 -10.34 23.55 -36.27
N LEU A 411 -10.48 23.01 -35.06
CA LEU A 411 -10.56 23.78 -33.81
C LEU A 411 -9.45 23.36 -32.87
N SER A 412 -8.61 24.30 -32.41
CA SER A 412 -7.69 23.99 -31.31
C SER A 412 -8.36 24.29 -29.96
N LEU A 413 -8.07 23.45 -28.96
CA LEU A 413 -8.50 23.62 -27.59
C LEU A 413 -7.27 23.81 -26.71
N THR A 414 -7.28 24.83 -25.86
CA THR A 414 -6.23 25.11 -24.88
C THR A 414 -6.83 25.35 -23.51
N ALA A 415 -6.04 25.24 -22.45
CA ALA A 415 -6.47 25.65 -21.12
C ALA A 415 -6.40 27.18 -20.99
N GLY A 416 -7.47 27.78 -20.47
CA GLY A 416 -7.57 29.21 -20.21
C GLY A 416 -6.89 29.62 -18.90
N GLN A 417 -6.62 30.93 -18.76
CA GLN A 417 -5.89 31.54 -17.65
C GLN A 417 -6.57 31.38 -16.26
N GLY A 418 -7.86 30.99 -16.20
CA GLY A 418 -8.63 30.78 -14.96
C GLY A 418 -8.65 29.34 -14.42
N SER A 419 -7.90 28.42 -15.05
CA SER A 419 -7.94 26.99 -14.73
C SER A 419 -7.35 26.69 -13.34
N ASN A 420 -8.05 25.89 -12.54
CA ASN A 420 -7.67 25.49 -11.18
C ASN A 420 -8.12 24.04 -10.91
N GLN A 421 -7.96 23.55 -9.67
CA GLN A 421 -8.31 22.17 -9.30
C GLN A 421 -9.80 21.81 -9.50
N LYS A 422 -10.70 22.80 -9.46
CA LYS A 422 -12.17 22.60 -9.46
C LYS A 422 -12.81 22.86 -10.83
N SER A 423 -12.14 23.63 -11.68
CA SER A 423 -12.65 23.97 -13.00
C SER A 423 -11.54 24.36 -13.96
N VAL A 424 -11.74 24.05 -15.24
CA VAL A 424 -10.89 24.47 -16.35
C VAL A 424 -11.75 25.27 -17.30
N ASP A 425 -11.28 26.44 -17.70
CA ASP A 425 -11.89 27.17 -18.80
C ASP A 425 -11.23 26.68 -20.09
N LEU A 426 -11.90 25.80 -20.83
CA LEU A 426 -11.37 25.36 -22.13
C LEU A 426 -11.58 26.49 -23.14
N VAL A 427 -10.52 26.82 -23.86
CA VAL A 427 -10.51 27.89 -24.87
C VAL A 427 -10.45 27.27 -26.24
N ALA A 428 -11.52 27.44 -27.00
CA ALA A 428 -11.67 27.01 -28.38
C ALA A 428 -11.23 28.13 -29.32
N PHE A 429 -10.18 27.90 -30.11
CA PHE A 429 -9.71 28.82 -31.15
C PHE A 429 -10.07 28.32 -32.55
N VAL A 430 -10.72 29.19 -33.33
CA VAL A 430 -11.00 29.02 -34.76
C VAL A 430 -10.30 30.11 -35.58
N SER A 431 -10.16 29.92 -36.89
CA SER A 431 -9.58 30.91 -37.79
C SER A 431 -10.41 32.20 -37.92
N GLY A 432 -11.71 32.16 -37.58
CA GLY A 432 -12.61 33.30 -37.56
C GLY A 432 -14.07 32.89 -37.79
N GLY A 433 -14.97 33.88 -37.78
CA GLY A 433 -16.39 33.71 -38.13
C GLY A 433 -17.33 33.35 -36.97
N LEU A 434 -16.85 33.41 -35.72
CA LEU A 434 -17.75 33.38 -34.57
C LEU A 434 -18.51 34.72 -34.46
N ASN A 435 -19.79 34.62 -34.13
CA ASN A 435 -20.61 35.76 -33.73
C ASN A 435 -20.31 36.06 -32.27
N ILE A 436 -19.82 37.27 -31.99
CA ILE A 436 -19.49 37.69 -30.62
C ILE A 436 -20.77 37.61 -29.76
N ASN A 437 -20.64 37.08 -28.55
CA ASN A 437 -21.71 36.80 -27.59
C ASN A 437 -22.71 35.71 -28.01
N ALA A 438 -22.43 34.96 -29.09
CA ALA A 438 -23.23 33.80 -29.46
C ALA A 438 -22.78 32.53 -28.73
N THR A 439 -23.71 31.59 -28.59
CA THR A 439 -23.46 30.26 -28.01
C THR A 439 -23.30 29.22 -29.12
N TYR A 440 -22.30 28.38 -28.97
CA TYR A 440 -21.97 27.26 -29.85
C TYR A 440 -21.96 25.96 -29.05
N ARG A 441 -21.93 24.81 -29.74
CA ARG A 441 -21.78 23.50 -29.09
C ARG A 441 -20.43 22.89 -29.46
N LEU A 442 -19.60 22.59 -28.46
CA LEU A 442 -18.40 21.78 -28.69
C LEU A 442 -18.82 20.33 -28.94
N ARG A 443 -18.42 19.78 -30.09
CA ARG A 443 -18.77 18.42 -30.52
C ARG A 443 -17.59 17.71 -31.17
N ASP A 444 -17.72 16.39 -31.23
CA ASP A 444 -16.97 15.55 -32.14
C ASP A 444 -17.19 16.00 -33.59
N ASN A 445 -16.13 16.03 -34.40
CA ASN A 445 -16.18 16.38 -35.81
C ASN A 445 -16.68 15.23 -36.70
N ASN A 446 -17.67 14.50 -36.20
CA ASN A 446 -18.31 13.35 -36.84
C ASN A 446 -17.31 12.26 -37.29
N ASN A 447 -16.25 12.05 -36.52
CA ASN A 447 -15.22 11.06 -36.81
C ASN A 447 -15.00 10.05 -35.67
N GLY A 448 -15.61 10.27 -34.50
CA GLY A 448 -15.51 9.39 -33.34
C GLY A 448 -14.12 9.34 -32.69
N LYS A 449 -13.26 10.32 -32.97
CA LYS A 449 -11.87 10.38 -32.47
C LYS A 449 -11.66 11.45 -31.41
N SER A 450 -12.64 12.32 -31.16
CA SER A 450 -12.49 13.39 -30.18
C SER A 450 -12.36 12.86 -28.75
N TYR A 451 -11.36 13.37 -28.04
CA TYR A 451 -11.25 13.32 -26.59
C TYR A 451 -10.33 14.44 -26.13
N PHE A 452 -10.58 14.97 -24.94
CA PHE A 452 -9.62 15.81 -24.26
C PHE A 452 -9.31 15.23 -22.89
N GLU A 453 -8.10 15.49 -22.42
CA GLU A 453 -7.60 14.95 -21.17
C GLU A 453 -7.11 16.07 -20.29
N LEU A 454 -7.44 15.96 -19.01
CA LEU A 454 -7.04 16.85 -17.95
C LEU A 454 -6.13 16.02 -17.05
N SER A 455 -4.86 16.38 -17.02
CA SER A 455 -3.82 15.64 -16.31
C SER A 455 -3.25 16.50 -15.20
N ALA A 456 -3.35 15.98 -14.00
CA ALA A 456 -2.61 16.38 -12.82
C ALA A 456 -1.81 15.16 -12.32
N GLU A 457 -1.18 14.39 -13.19
CA GLU A 457 -0.30 13.29 -12.76
C GLU A 457 0.93 13.86 -12.03
N ILE A 458 1.43 13.17 -11.01
CA ILE A 458 2.55 13.64 -10.15
C ILE A 458 3.92 13.59 -10.83
#